data_AF-A0A2W4NLV9-F1
#
_entry.id   AF-A0A2W4NLV9-F1
#
_cell.length_a   1.000
_cell.length_b   1.000
_cell.length_c   1.000
_cell.angle_alpha   90.00
_cell.angle_beta   90.00
_cell.angle_gamma   90.00
#
_symmetry.space_group_name_H-M   'P 1'
#
loop_
_entity.id
_entity.type
_entity.pdbx_description
1 polymer ?
#
loop_
_entity_poly.entity_id
_entity_poly.type
_entity_poly.pdbx_seq_one_letter_code
_entity_poly.pdbx_strand_id
1 'polypeptide(L)' 'MLGRKAMPIPHVVAGAALERLFRWRVTSFPAPELDYIRYVCMVDDSRARSVLGYAPEHDLFSTLSAVDDERWVA' A
#
# COMPACT_ATOMS: atom_id res chain seq x y z
N MET A 1 5.68 7.08 9.84
CA MET A 1 5.55 8.22 8.91
C MET A 1 4.12 8.18 8.39
N LEU A 2 3.38 9.31 8.44
CA LEU A 2 1.91 9.47 8.53
C LEU A 2 1.29 9.42 9.96
N GLY A 3 2.09 9.46 11.03
CA GLY A 3 1.59 9.47 12.42
C GLY A 3 0.80 8.23 12.90
N ARG A 4 0.54 7.25 12.03
CA ARG A 4 -0.25 6.06 12.37
C ARG A 4 0.58 5.01 13.08
N LYS A 5 -0.02 4.41 14.10
CA LYS A 5 0.53 3.25 14.80
C LYS A 5 0.19 1.97 14.01
N ALA A 6 1.22 1.32 13.48
CA ALA A 6 1.07 -0.02 12.92
C ALA A 6 0.80 -1.02 14.05
N MET A 7 -0.21 -1.88 13.88
CA MET A 7 -0.53 -2.93 14.83
C MET A 7 -0.13 -4.29 14.22
N PRO A 8 0.69 -5.10 14.90
CA PRO A 8 1.02 -6.43 14.42
C PRO A 8 -0.20 -7.34 14.59
N ILE A 9 -0.67 -7.93 13.50
CA ILE A 9 -1.81 -8.84 13.48
C ILE A 9 -1.37 -10.17 12.84
N PRO A 10 -1.62 -11.32 13.47
CA PRO A 10 -1.36 -12.62 12.85
C PRO A 10 -2.09 -12.78 11.51
N HIS A 11 -1.42 -13.35 10.51
CA HIS A 11 -1.95 -13.49 9.15
C HIS A 11 -3.32 -14.16 9.09
N VAL A 12 -3.45 -15.28 9.79
CA VAL A 12 -4.66 -16.11 9.79
C VAL A 12 -5.85 -15.32 10.31
N VAL A 13 -5.63 -14.48 11.34
CA VAL A 13 -6.66 -13.61 11.92
C VAL A 13 -7.05 -12.52 10.93
N ALA A 14 -6.07 -11.86 10.30
CA ALA A 14 -6.31 -10.82 9.31
C ALA A 14 -7.05 -11.35 8.07
N GLY A 15 -6.66 -12.52 7.57
CA GLY A 15 -7.30 -13.19 6.43
C GLY A 15 -8.77 -13.53 6.72
N ALA A 16 -9.04 -14.20 7.84
CA ALA A 16 -10.41 -14.57 8.22
C ALA A 16 -11.32 -13.35 8.43
N ALA A 17 -10.79 -12.27 9.02
CA ALA A 17 -11.53 -11.02 9.17
C ALA A 17 -11.84 -10.38 7.82
N LEU A 18 -10.86 -10.28 6.92
CA LEU A 18 -11.05 -9.70 5.58
C LEU A 18 -12.05 -10.50 4.73
N GLU A 19 -12.00 -11.83 4.76
CA GLU A 19 -12.99 -12.67 4.07
C GLU A 19 -14.41 -12.39 4.53
N ARG A 20 -14.61 -12.13 5.84
CA ARG A 20 -15.92 -11.82 6.38
C ARG A 20 -16.38 -10.43 5.97
N LEU A 21 -15.52 -9.43 6.10
CA LEU A 21 -15.81 -8.03 5.75
C LEU A 21 -16.11 -7.88 4.25
N PHE A 22 -15.36 -8.57 3.40
CA PHE A 22 -15.56 -8.56 1.96
C PHE A 22 -16.91 -9.18 1.57
N ARG A 23 -17.26 -10.33 2.16
CA ARG A 23 -18.56 -11.00 1.95
C ARG A 23 -19.76 -10.13 2.34
N TRP A 24 -19.60 -9.32 3.39
CA TRP A 24 -20.61 -8.35 3.83
C TRP A 24 -20.55 -7.01 3.08
N ARG A 25 -19.67 -6.88 2.08
CA ARG A 25 -19.44 -5.64 1.31
C ARG A 25 -19.08 -4.43 2.18
N VAL A 26 -18.49 -4.65 3.34
CA VAL A 26 -17.95 -3.59 4.22
C VAL A 26 -16.62 -3.08 3.70
N THR A 27 -15.91 -3.88 2.91
CA THR A 27 -14.67 -3.52 2.20
C THR A 27 -14.72 -4.02 0.76
N SER A 28 -14.03 -3.32 -0.14
CA SER A 28 -13.76 -3.77 -1.50
C SER A 28 -12.47 -4.59 -1.62
N PHE A 29 -11.74 -4.77 -0.50
CA PHE A 29 -10.43 -5.44 -0.44
C PHE A 29 -10.59 -6.94 -0.12
N PRO A 30 -10.39 -7.86 -1.08
CA PRO A 30 -10.47 -9.30 -0.84
C PRO A 30 -9.24 -9.82 -0.08
N ALA A 31 -9.42 -10.88 0.71
CA ALA A 31 -8.38 -11.43 1.58
C ALA A 31 -7.05 -11.81 0.87
N PRO A 32 -7.04 -12.38 -0.35
CA PRO A 32 -5.80 -12.70 -1.06
C PRO A 32 -4.93 -11.49 -1.37
N GLU A 33 -5.49 -10.27 -1.44
CA GLU A 33 -4.68 -9.07 -1.66
C GLU A 33 -3.74 -8.75 -0.48
N LEU A 34 -3.98 -9.34 0.70
CA LEU A 34 -3.09 -9.19 1.85
C LEU A 34 -1.68 -9.73 1.57
N ASP A 35 -1.56 -10.73 0.69
CA ASP A 35 -0.27 -11.31 0.34
C ASP A 35 0.60 -10.33 -0.48
N TYR A 36 -0.01 -9.50 -1.33
CA TYR A 36 0.72 -8.47 -2.08
C TYR A 36 1.28 -7.36 -1.18
N ILE A 37 0.64 -7.10 -0.04
CA ILE A 37 1.14 -6.15 0.96
C ILE A 37 2.29 -6.77 1.77
N ARG A 38 2.16 -8.05 2.14
CA ARG A 38 3.17 -8.77 2.91
C ARG A 38 4.44 -9.04 2.09
N TYR A 39 4.26 -9.43 0.84
CA TYR A 39 5.32 -9.80 -0.08
C TYR A 39 5.34 -8.80 -1.21
N VAL A 40 5.94 -7.65 -0.92
CA VAL A 40 6.03 -6.57 -1.91
C VAL A 40 6.82 -7.02 -3.13
N CYS A 41 6.19 -6.89 -4.30
CA CYS A 41 6.85 -7.07 -5.58
C CYS A 41 7.62 -5.78 -5.92
N MET A 42 8.85 -5.68 -5.42
CA MET A 42 9.73 -4.56 -5.79
C MET A 42 10.19 -4.73 -7.23
N VAL A 43 9.95 -3.69 -8.04
CA VAL A 43 10.41 -3.62 -9.43
C VAL A 43 11.71 -2.83 -9.48
N ASP A 44 12.74 -3.40 -10.09
CA ASP A 44 13.98 -2.67 -10.40
C ASP A 44 13.76 -1.71 -11.58
N ASP A 45 14.13 -0.45 -11.39
CA ASP A 45 13.98 0.61 -12.39
C ASP A 45 15.28 0.90 -13.17
N SER A 46 16.38 0.19 -12.88
CA SER A 46 17.70 0.45 -13.45
C SER A 46 17.71 0.49 -14.98
N ARG A 47 17.00 -0.45 -15.62
CA ARG A 47 16.90 -0.50 -17.10
C ARG A 47 16.07 0.63 -17.68
N ALA A 48 15.01 1.06 -16.97
CA ALA A 48 14.20 2.19 -17.41
C ALA A 48 15.02 3.49 -17.37
N ARG A 49 15.84 3.67 -16.33
CA ARG A 49 16.78 4.80 -16.23
C ARG A 49 17.80 4.80 -17.37
N SER A 50 18.42 3.66 -17.64
CA SER A 50 19.49 3.58 -18.65
C SER A 50 19.00 3.71 -20.08
N VAL A 51 17.82 3.17 -20.41
CA VAL A 51 17.30 3.13 -21.79
C VAL A 51 16.38 4.30 -22.10
N LEU A 52 15.51 4.68 -21.15
CA LEU A 52 14.49 5.70 -21.37
C LEU A 52 14.91 7.08 -20.83
N GLY A 53 16.01 7.16 -20.06
CA GLY A 53 16.37 8.37 -19.32
C GLY A 53 15.35 8.72 -18.24
N TYR A 54 14.49 7.75 -17.85
CA TYR A 54 13.43 7.99 -16.89
C TYR A 54 14.01 8.27 -15.51
N ALA A 55 13.50 9.33 -14.85
CA ALA A 55 13.70 9.57 -13.44
C ALA A 55 12.38 10.09 -12.85
N PRO A 56 11.90 9.53 -11.72
CA PRO A 56 10.69 10.04 -11.08
C PRO A 56 10.96 11.45 -10.53
N GLU A 57 10.07 12.39 -10.82
CA GLU A 57 10.12 13.76 -10.28
C GLU A 57 9.83 13.77 -8.76
N HIS A 58 8.98 12.85 -8.31
CA HIS A 58 8.61 12.67 -6.92
C HIS A 58 9.02 11.28 -6.43
N ASP A 59 9.66 11.24 -5.27
CA ASP A 59 9.94 9.99 -4.58
C ASP A 59 8.71 9.48 -3.79
N LEU A 60 8.85 8.31 -3.16
CA LEU A 60 7.78 7.73 -2.37
C LEU A 60 7.36 8.63 -1.19
N PHE A 61 8.30 9.31 -0.54
CA PHE A 61 8.02 10.13 0.63
C PHE A 61 7.25 11.41 0.28
N SER A 62 7.65 12.10 -0.79
CA SER A 62 6.95 13.28 -1.30
C SER A 62 5.52 12.91 -1.73
N THR A 63 5.35 11.79 -2.42
CA THR A 63 4.03 11.29 -2.82
C THR A 63 3.13 10.98 -1.63
N LEU A 64 3.68 10.31 -0.59
CA LEU A 64 2.92 9.99 0.63
C LEU A 64 2.54 11.24 1.44
N SER A 65 3.42 12.24 1.48
CA SER A 65 3.18 13.47 2.23
C SER A 65 2.03 14.29 1.63
N ALA A 66 1.98 14.39 0.28
CA ALA A 66 0.91 15.11 -0.41
C ALA A 66 -0.49 14.56 -0.08
N VAL A 67 -0.65 13.23 0.01
CA VAL A 67 -1.94 12.60 0.35
C VAL A 67 -2.31 12.79 1.82
N ASP A 68 -1.33 12.80 2.73
CA ASP A 68 -1.59 13.04 4.15
C ASP A 68 -2.13 14.45 4.35
N ASP A 69 -1.47 15.45 3.75
CA ASP A 69 -1.84 16.86 3.85
C ASP A 69 -3.27 17.12 3.33
N GLU A 70 -3.67 16.51 2.22
CA GLU A 70 -5.03 16.60 1.66
C GLU A 70 -6.10 15.93 2.54
N ARG A 71 -5.74 14.94 3.33
CA ARG A 71 -6.72 14.23 4.18
C ARG A 71 -7.14 15.04 5.41
N TRP A 72 -6.36 16.05 5.81
CA TRP A 72 -6.67 16.95 6.93
C TRP A 72 -7.55 18.15 6.54
N VAL A 73 -7.80 18.37 5.25
CA VAL A 73 -8.74 19.39 4.74
C VAL A 73 -10.17 18.87 4.51
N ALA A 74 -10.45 17.60 4.85
CA ALA A 74 -11.78 16.97 4.78
C ALA A 74 -12.37 16.65 6.16
#